data_AF-A0A7Y0AMJ5-F1
#
_entry.id   AF-A0A7Y0AMJ5-F1
#
_cell.length_a   1.000
_cell.length_b   1.000
_cell.length_c   1.000
_cell.angle_alpha   90.00
_cell.angle_beta   90.00
_cell.angle_gamma   90.00
#
_symmetry.space_group_name_H-M   'P 1'
#
loop_
_entity.id
_entity.type
_entity.pdbx_description
1 polymer ?
#
loop_
_entity_poly.entity_id
_entity_poly.type
_entity_poly.pdbx_seq_one_letter_code
_entity_poly.pdbx_strand_id
1 'polypeptide(L)'
;MATTFNLQNFLSQNREFVIEKYEELKNEPSFSGISLKEFMMRIMRNLSLNAKSQKTAESKFRSILCNIYEEETEIEVIRDRDQELKSKYQNTVFAQNLAL
;
A
#
# COMPACT_ATOMS: atom_id res chain seq x y z
N MET A 1 34.13 -2.76 14.49
CA MET A 1 33.15 -1.65 14.56
C MET A 1 31.79 -2.25 14.25
N ALA A 2 30.80 -2.10 15.13
CA ALA A 2 29.44 -2.51 14.82
C ALA A 2 28.90 -1.59 13.73
N THR A 3 28.52 -2.16 12.58
CA THR A 3 27.94 -1.41 11.47
C THR A 3 26.61 -0.82 11.93
N THR A 4 26.54 0.50 12.12
CA THR A 4 25.27 1.18 12.39
C THR A 4 24.33 0.89 11.23
N PHE A 5 23.15 0.35 11.53
CA PHE A 5 22.16 0.03 10.50
C PHE A 5 21.82 1.28 9.68
N ASN A 6 21.97 1.16 8.36
CA ASN A 6 21.65 2.22 7.42
C ASN A 6 20.50 1.74 6.52
N LEU A 7 19.31 2.32 6.75
CA LEU A 7 18.09 1.98 6.01
C LEU A 7 18.22 2.28 4.50
N GLN A 8 18.91 3.35 4.13
CA GLN A 8 19.12 3.71 2.73
C GLN A 8 19.96 2.65 2.01
N ASN A 9 21.01 2.14 2.65
CA ASN A 9 21.81 1.04 2.09
C ASN A 9 20.98 -0.23 1.94
N PHE A 10 20.17 -0.59 2.95
CA PHE A 10 19.28 -1.74 2.88
C PHE A 10 18.29 -1.63 1.71
N LEU A 11 17.63 -0.48 1.55
CA LEU A 11 16.71 -0.24 0.43
C LEU A 11 17.42 -0.24 -0.92
N SER A 12 18.65 0.26 -0.98
CA SER A 12 19.44 0.27 -2.21
C SER A 12 19.80 -1.16 -2.65
N GLN A 13 20.14 -2.03 -1.70
CA GLN A 13 20.42 -3.45 -1.96
C GLN A 13 19.17 -4.23 -2.40
N ASN A 14 17.98 -3.81 -1.99
CA ASN A 14 16.72 -4.46 -2.33
C ASN A 14 15.95 -3.71 -3.44
N ARG A 15 16.58 -2.74 -4.12
CA ARG A 15 15.92 -1.85 -5.07
C ARG A 15 15.26 -2.61 -6.21
N GLU A 16 15.97 -3.56 -6.82
CA GLU A 16 15.48 -4.32 -7.96
C GLU A 16 14.22 -5.11 -7.60
N PHE A 17 14.22 -5.74 -6.42
CA PHE A 17 13.05 -6.45 -5.91
C PHE A 17 11.85 -5.53 -5.67
N VAL A 18 12.06 -4.32 -5.14
CA VAL A 18 10.97 -3.33 -4.98
C VAL A 18 10.40 -2.93 -6.34
N ILE A 19 11.27 -2.70 -7.34
CA ILE A 19 10.84 -2.32 -8.69
C ILE A 19 10.07 -3.46 -9.34
N GLU A 20 10.56 -4.70 -9.23
CA GLU A 20 9.88 -5.90 -9.73
C GLU A 20 8.47 -6.01 -9.15
N LYS A 21 8.30 -5.86 -7.82
CA LYS A 21 6.98 -5.89 -7.19
C LYS A 21 6.06 -4.75 -7.61
N TYR A 22 6.61 -3.58 -7.89
CA TYR A 22 5.82 -2.48 -8.44
C TYR A 22 5.38 -2.73 -9.89
N GLU A 23 6.23 -3.36 -10.71
CA GLU A 23 5.86 -3.74 -12.07
C GLU A 23 4.82 -4.88 -12.08
N GLU A 24 4.90 -5.84 -11.16
CA GLU A 24 3.83 -6.81 -10.92
C GLU A 24 2.52 -6.10 -10.55
N LEU A 25 2.56 -5.18 -9.59
CA LEU A 25 1.42 -4.41 -9.13
C LEU A 25 0.72 -3.64 -10.26
N LYS A 26 1.50 -3.07 -11.20
CA LYS A 26 0.94 -2.37 -12.37
C LYS A 26 0.16 -3.27 -13.33
N ASN A 27 0.42 -4.57 -13.31
CA ASN A 27 -0.29 -5.53 -14.16
C ASN A 27 -1.57 -6.06 -13.49
N GLU A 28 -1.84 -5.67 -12.25
CA GLU A 28 -3.05 -6.07 -11.55
C GLU A 28 -4.28 -5.36 -12.11
N PRO A 29 -5.40 -6.07 -12.35
CA PRO A 29 -6.63 -5.46 -12.87
C PRO A 29 -7.19 -4.34 -11.99
N SER A 30 -6.86 -4.37 -10.71
CA SER A 30 -7.37 -3.50 -9.67
C SER A 30 -6.34 -2.50 -9.18
N PHE A 31 -5.28 -2.29 -9.97
CA PHE A 31 -4.23 -1.35 -9.63
C PHE A 31 -4.78 0.07 -9.47
N SER A 32 -4.53 0.65 -8.29
CA SER A 32 -4.98 2.00 -7.91
C SER A 32 -4.36 3.14 -8.73
N GLY A 33 -3.23 2.89 -9.42
CA GLY A 33 -2.51 3.90 -10.20
C GLY A 33 -1.42 4.67 -9.44
N ILE A 34 -1.01 4.23 -8.25
CA ILE A 34 0.07 4.88 -7.50
C ILE A 34 1.39 4.93 -8.29
N SER A 35 2.16 6.01 -8.12
CA SER A 35 3.47 6.11 -8.77
C SER A 35 4.54 5.24 -8.07
N LEU A 36 5.58 4.82 -8.80
CA LEU A 36 6.74 4.12 -8.22
C LEU A 36 7.37 4.92 -7.07
N LYS A 37 7.45 6.25 -7.23
CA LYS A 37 7.96 7.14 -6.19
C LYS A 37 7.14 7.01 -4.91
N GLU A 38 5.81 7.02 -5.03
CA GLU A 38 4.90 6.92 -3.91
C GLU A 38 4.96 5.55 -3.24
N PHE A 39 4.99 4.48 -4.03
CA PHE A 39 5.22 3.12 -3.57
C PHE A 39 6.52 3.01 -2.73
N MET A 40 7.64 3.52 -3.26
CA MET A 40 8.92 3.53 -2.55
C MET A 40 8.88 4.38 -1.27
N MET A 41 8.21 5.53 -1.28
CA MET A 41 8.05 6.37 -0.09
C MET A 41 7.25 5.66 1.01
N ARG A 42 6.17 4.95 0.65
CA ARG A 42 5.36 4.16 1.60
C ARG A 42 6.20 3.05 2.24
N ILE A 43 7.01 2.33 1.46
CA ILE A 43 7.93 1.30 1.98
C ILE A 43 8.95 1.93 2.94
N MET A 44 9.61 3.02 2.52
CA MET A 44 10.63 3.69 3.33
C MET A 44 10.06 4.21 4.65
N ARG A 45 8.87 4.82 4.63
CA ARG A 45 8.17 5.30 5.82
C ARG A 45 7.81 4.17 6.76
N ASN A 46 7.30 3.05 6.23
CA ASN A 46 6.95 1.91 7.07
C ASN A 46 8.19 1.26 7.70
N LEU A 47 9.27 1.10 6.94
CA LEU A 47 10.52 0.55 7.48
C LEU A 47 11.18 1.48 8.48
N SER A 48 11.19 2.80 8.26
CA SER A 48 11.83 3.74 9.20
C SER A 48 11.15 3.75 10.57
N LEU A 49 9.82 3.55 10.61
CA LEU A 49 9.07 3.41 11.86
C LEU A 49 9.31 2.07 12.56
N ASN A 50 9.56 1.01 11.78
CA ASN A 50 9.46 -0.37 12.26
C ASN A 50 10.79 -1.13 12.36
N ALA A 51 11.85 -0.69 11.68
CA ALA A 51 13.12 -1.38 11.57
C ALA A 51 14.26 -0.52 12.09
N LYS A 52 14.73 -0.83 13.31
CA LYS A 52 15.91 -0.21 13.93
C LYS A 52 17.20 -1.00 13.72
N SER A 53 17.12 -2.14 13.03
CA SER A 53 18.25 -3.02 12.74
C SER A 53 18.03 -3.73 11.40
N GLN A 54 19.12 -4.22 10.79
CA GLN A 54 19.04 -4.98 9.54
C GLN A 54 18.16 -6.22 9.68
N LYS A 55 18.31 -6.98 10.77
CA LYS A 55 17.49 -8.18 11.03
C LYS A 55 15.99 -7.86 11.09
N THR A 56 15.62 -6.72 11.71
CA THR A 56 14.22 -6.28 11.76
C THR A 56 13.74 -5.81 10.39
N ALA A 57 14.59 -5.12 9.62
CA ALA A 57 14.27 -4.69 8.26
C ALA A 57 13.98 -5.91 7.37
N GLU A 58 14.88 -6.89 7.35
CA GLU A 58 14.72 -8.15 6.60
C GLU A 58 13.42 -8.88 6.99
N SER A 59 13.14 -8.99 8.30
CA SER A 59 11.94 -9.67 8.79
C SER A 59 10.64 -8.96 8.40
N LYS A 60 10.63 -7.62 8.35
CA LYS A 60 9.42 -6.83 8.10
C LYS A 60 9.24 -6.43 6.64
N PHE A 61 10.31 -6.42 5.85
CA PHE A 61 10.31 -5.89 4.49
C PHE A 61 9.26 -6.56 3.60
N ARG A 62 9.19 -7.89 3.62
CA ARG A 62 8.18 -8.64 2.85
C ARG A 62 6.75 -8.31 3.28
N SER A 63 6.48 -8.27 4.58
CA SER A 63 5.14 -7.94 5.09
C SER A 63 4.73 -6.52 4.72
N ILE A 64 5.64 -5.55 4.82
CA ILE A 64 5.38 -4.16 4.40
C ILE A 64 5.06 -4.09 2.90
N LEU A 65 5.83 -4.81 2.07
CA LEU A 65 5.59 -4.88 0.64
C LEU A 65 4.22 -5.49 0.32
N CYS A 66 3.87 -6.62 0.95
CA CYS A 66 2.57 -7.27 0.74
C CYS A 66 1.42 -6.37 1.16
N ASN A 67 1.50 -5.71 2.32
CA ASN A 67 0.42 -4.83 2.78
C ASN A 67 0.21 -3.65 1.81
N ILE A 68 1.29 -3.02 1.34
CA ILE A 68 1.16 -1.93 0.35
C ILE A 68 0.62 -2.49 -0.96
N TYR A 69 1.04 -3.68 -1.40
CA TYR A 69 0.51 -4.31 -2.61
C TYR A 69 -1.01 -4.57 -2.49
N GLU A 70 -1.45 -5.14 -1.38
CA GLU A 70 -2.86 -5.45 -1.11
C GLU A 70 -3.72 -4.18 -1.07
N GLU A 71 -3.28 -3.13 -0.37
CA GLU A 71 -3.98 -1.84 -0.33
C GLU A 71 -4.18 -1.22 -1.73
N GLU A 72 -3.23 -1.45 -2.64
CA GLU A 72 -3.22 -0.84 -3.97
C GLU A 72 -3.84 -1.75 -5.05
N THR A 73 -4.30 -2.93 -4.63
CA THR A 73 -5.06 -3.91 -5.44
C THR A 73 -6.44 -4.20 -4.86
N GLU A 74 -6.81 -3.53 -3.76
CA GLU A 74 -8.06 -3.80 -3.07
C GLU A 74 -9.25 -3.40 -3.96
N ILE A 75 -10.07 -4.40 -4.31
CA ILE A 75 -11.30 -4.18 -5.06
C ILE A 75 -12.36 -3.70 -4.06
N GLU A 76 -12.80 -2.46 -4.21
CA GLU A 76 -14.00 -2.00 -3.54
C GLU A 76 -15.22 -2.73 -4.12
N VAL A 77 -15.73 -3.71 -3.38
CA VAL A 77 -16.96 -4.45 -3.77
C VAL A 77 -18.17 -3.58 -3.44
N ILE A 78 -18.57 -2.74 -4.40
CA ILE A 78 -19.87 -2.05 -4.33
C ILE A 78 -20.95 -3.09 -4.63
N ARG A 79 -21.77 -3.43 -3.64
CA ARG A 79 -22.90 -4.36 -3.84
C ARG A 79 -24.04 -3.62 -4.54
N ASP A 80 -24.78 -4.29 -5.41
CA ASP A 80 -25.96 -3.71 -6.09
C ASP A 80 -26.95 -3.05 -5.11
N ARG A 81 -27.10 -3.66 -3.92
CA ARG A 81 -27.90 -3.10 -2.83
C ARG A 81 -27.44 -1.70 -2.41
N ASP A 82 -26.13 -1.44 -2.38
CA ASP A 82 -25.57 -0.15 -1.94
C ASP A 82 -25.78 0.91 -3.03
N GLN A 83 -25.73 0.53 -4.32
CA GLN A 83 -26.15 1.40 -5.42
C GLN A 83 -27.65 1.69 -5.39
N GLU A 84 -28.50 0.68 -5.15
CA GLU A 84 -29.94 0.86 -5.00
C GLU A 84 -30.29 1.77 -3.83
N LEU A 85 -29.62 1.60 -2.68
CA LEU A 85 -29.79 2.46 -1.51
C LEU A 85 -29.33 3.89 -1.81
N LYS A 86 -28.16 4.07 -2.46
CA LYS A 86 -27.66 5.40 -2.84
C LYS A 86 -28.63 6.10 -3.79
N SER A 87 -29.17 5.40 -4.80
CA SER A 87 -30.16 5.95 -5.74
C SER A 87 -31.50 6.28 -5.06
N LYS A 88 -32.01 5.37 -4.22
CA LYS A 88 -33.31 5.53 -3.54
C LYS A 88 -33.31 6.68 -2.52
N TYR A 89 -32.17 6.95 -1.89
CA TYR A 89 -32.07 7.93 -0.81
C TYR A 89 -31.29 9.20 -1.16
N GLN A 90 -30.84 9.37 -2.42
CA GLN A 90 -29.98 10.46 -2.90
C GLN A 90 -30.43 11.87 -2.49
N ASN A 91 -31.74 12.10 -2.30
CA ASN A 91 -32.32 13.40 -1.94
C ASN A 91 -32.83 13.48 -0.50
N THR A 92 -32.38 12.57 0.37
CA THR A 92 -32.82 12.52 1.77
C THR A 92 -31.67 12.88 2.71
N VAL A 93 -32.03 13.36 3.90
CA VAL A 93 -31.06 13.63 4.98
C VAL A 93 -30.25 12.38 5.35
N PHE A 94 -30.81 11.19 5.11
CA PHE A 94 -30.13 9.91 5.32
C PHE A 94 -28.90 9.73 4.41
N ALA A 95 -29.00 10.09 3.12
CA ALA A 95 -27.85 9.99 2.20
C ALA A 95 -26.78 11.05 2.45
N GLN A 96 -27.14 12.21 3.02
CA GLN A 96 -26.18 13.26 3.38
C GLN A 96 -25.27 12.88 4.56
N ASN A 97 -25.70 11.92 5.40
CA ASN A 97 -24.95 11.42 6.55
C ASN A 97 -24.26 10.07 6.31
N LEU A 98 -24.53 9.43 5.17
CA LEU A 98 -23.75 8.28 4.70
C LEU A 98 -22.49 8.82 4.03
N ALA A 99 -21.36 8.69 4.73
CA ALA A 99 -20.05 8.80 4.11
C ALA A 99 -19.85 7.61 3.14
N LEU A 100 -20.47 7.71 1.96
CA LEU A 100 -20.22 6.90 0.77
C LEU A 100 -19.57 7.76 -0.31
#